data_AF-A0A2V6BHM2-F1
#
_entry.id   AF-A0A2V6BHM2-F1
#
_cell.length_a   1.000
_cell.length_b   1.000
_cell.length_c   1.000
_cell.angle_alpha   90.00
_cell.angle_beta   90.00
_cell.angle_gamma   90.00
#
_symmetry.space_group_name_H-M   'P 1'
#
loop_
_entity.id
_entity.type
_entity.pdbx_description
1 polymer ?
#
loop_
_entity_poly.entity_id
_entity_poly.type
_entity_poly.pdbx_seq_one_letter_code
_entity_poly.pdbx_strand_id
1 'polypeptide(L)'
;MKQLCSFLLVLFFAGSLRAEDWKLIWVTSDYAWHTHQAEGSLTRSGAHLKGTLLGLDDKGVKYELDITLSSGSASARFKVSPELDEELENLSGTYRKLTHAGRLGCIEEIQLINQYEYVGLFREFKCEP
;
A
#
# COMPACT_ATOMS: atom_id res chain seq x y z
N MET A 1 -32.49 -29.60 -34.75
CA MET A 1 -32.52 -29.37 -33.29
C MET A 1 -31.28 -28.58 -32.91
N LYS A 2 -31.46 -27.36 -32.39
CA LYS A 2 -30.40 -26.36 -32.15
C LYS A 2 -29.67 -26.68 -30.84
N GLN A 3 -28.41 -27.10 -30.91
CA GLN A 3 -27.50 -27.11 -29.75
C GLN A 3 -26.85 -25.72 -29.67
N LEU A 4 -27.39 -24.87 -28.81
CA LEU A 4 -26.72 -23.65 -28.35
C LEU A 4 -25.62 -24.06 -27.37
N CYS A 5 -24.40 -24.23 -27.87
CA CYS A 5 -23.21 -24.21 -27.02
C CYS A 5 -23.03 -22.79 -26.49
N SER A 6 -23.58 -22.57 -25.29
CA SER A 6 -23.36 -21.36 -24.50
C SER A 6 -21.88 -21.30 -24.11
N PHE A 7 -21.08 -20.60 -24.90
CA PHE A 7 -19.73 -20.20 -24.55
C PHE A 7 -19.82 -19.23 -23.36
N LEU A 8 -19.68 -19.75 -22.14
CA LEU A 8 -19.37 -18.93 -20.97
C LEU A 8 -17.96 -18.37 -21.15
N LEU A 9 -17.89 -17.12 -21.61
CA LEU A 9 -16.70 -16.30 -21.59
C LEU A 9 -16.40 -15.95 -20.11
N VAL A 10 -15.66 -16.81 -19.40
CA VAL A 10 -15.08 -16.45 -18.10
C VAL A 10 -13.90 -15.54 -18.39
N LEU A 11 -14.12 -14.23 -18.31
CA LEU A 11 -13.06 -13.22 -18.28
C LEU A 11 -12.23 -13.45 -17.01
N PHE A 12 -11.15 -14.20 -17.14
CA PHE A 12 -10.09 -14.24 -16.14
C PHE A 12 -9.45 -12.85 -16.06
N PHE A 13 -9.85 -12.06 -15.07
CA PHE A 13 -9.00 -10.98 -14.55
C PHE A 13 -7.84 -11.64 -13.81
N ALA A 14 -6.87 -12.18 -14.55
CA ALA A 14 -5.57 -12.51 -14.01
C ALA A 14 -4.81 -11.21 -13.76
N GLY A 15 -5.14 -10.52 -12.66
CA GLY A 15 -4.33 -9.42 -12.17
C GLY A 15 -2.92 -9.94 -11.94
N SER A 16 -1.93 -9.42 -12.66
CA SER A 16 -0.53 -9.81 -12.44
C SER A 16 -0.14 -9.45 -11.02
N LEU A 17 0.23 -10.45 -10.21
CA LEU A 17 0.86 -10.21 -8.92
C LEU A 17 2.23 -9.59 -9.17
N ARG A 18 2.43 -8.36 -8.70
CA ARG A 18 3.69 -7.63 -8.83
C ARG A 18 4.16 -7.18 -7.45
N ALA A 19 5.37 -7.56 -7.07
CA ALA A 19 6.03 -6.96 -5.91
C ALA A 19 6.52 -5.57 -6.30
N GLU A 20 6.22 -4.58 -5.46
CA GLU A 20 6.58 -3.19 -5.65
C GLU A 20 7.33 -2.70 -4.43
N ASP A 21 8.48 -2.05 -4.63
CA ASP A 21 9.25 -1.49 -3.52
C ASP A 21 8.63 -0.17 -3.06
N TRP A 22 8.43 -0.05 -1.75
CA TRP A 22 7.81 1.08 -1.08
C TRP A 22 8.68 1.56 0.06
N LYS A 23 8.65 2.88 0.28
CA LYS A 23 9.15 3.54 1.47
C LYS A 23 7.97 4.01 2.31
N LEU A 24 8.11 3.92 3.62
CA LEU A 24 7.12 4.33 4.59
C LEU A 24 7.70 5.35 5.55
N ILE A 25 6.89 6.35 5.88
CA ILE A 25 7.04 7.21 7.05
C ILE A 25 5.80 7.00 7.91
N TRP A 26 5.99 6.65 9.18
CA TRP A 26 4.92 6.59 10.18
C TRP A 26 5.18 7.61 11.26
N VAL A 27 4.13 8.35 11.59
CA VAL A 27 4.14 9.38 12.61
C VAL A 27 3.05 9.07 13.61
N THR A 28 3.42 8.94 14.87
CA THR A 28 2.49 8.74 15.98
C THR A 28 2.42 10.00 16.82
N SER A 29 1.22 10.31 17.30
CA SER A 29 1.01 11.32 18.34
C SER A 29 0.60 10.62 19.62
N ASP A 30 1.55 10.39 20.52
CA ASP A 30 1.29 9.97 21.89
C ASP A 30 1.43 11.18 22.84
N TYR A 31 2.48 11.23 23.66
CA TYR A 31 2.90 12.38 24.45
C TYR A 31 3.90 13.28 23.70
N ALA A 32 4.53 12.77 22.63
CA ALA A 32 5.39 13.51 21.72
C ALA A 32 5.11 13.10 20.26
N TRP A 33 5.76 13.77 19.31
CA TRP A 33 5.72 13.37 17.90
C TRP A 33 6.90 12.45 17.63
N HIS A 34 6.62 11.19 17.34
CA HIS A 34 7.62 10.22 16.92
C HIS A 34 7.53 9.99 15.42
N THR A 35 8.67 9.87 14.74
CA THR A 35 8.74 9.61 13.31
C THR A 35 9.59 8.38 13.07
N HIS A 36 9.05 7.43 12.31
CA HIS A 36 9.68 6.16 11.99
C HIS A 36 9.73 5.99 10.47
N GLN A 37 10.80 5.35 10.00
CA GLN A 37 10.99 5.06 8.58
C GLN A 37 11.12 3.57 8.35
N ALA A 38 10.55 3.10 7.25
CA ALA A 38 10.66 1.70 6.83
C ALA A 38 10.74 1.57 5.31
N GLU A 39 11.25 0.44 4.85
CA GLU A 39 11.25 0.09 3.43
C GLU A 39 11.04 -1.42 3.22
N GLY A 40 10.66 -1.78 2.00
CA GLY A 40 10.41 -3.18 1.62
C GLY A 40 9.43 -3.27 0.47
N SER A 41 8.98 -4.49 0.18
CA SER A 41 8.11 -4.74 -0.97
C SER A 41 6.67 -5.05 -0.55
N LEU A 42 5.71 -4.40 -1.20
CA LEU A 42 4.29 -4.74 -1.12
C LEU A 42 3.88 -5.47 -2.39
N THR A 43 3.13 -6.55 -2.25
CA THR A 43 2.58 -7.28 -3.39
C THR A 43 1.28 -6.64 -3.83
N ARG A 44 1.19 -6.24 -5.09
CA ARG A 44 -0.03 -5.72 -5.72
C ARG A 44 -0.84 -6.83 -6.38
N SER A 45 -2.14 -6.84 -6.10
CA SER A 45 -3.15 -7.64 -6.82
C SER A 45 -4.36 -6.76 -7.13
N GLY A 46 -4.43 -6.27 -8.37
CA GLY A 46 -5.44 -5.28 -8.76
C GLY A 46 -5.33 -3.98 -7.93
N ALA A 47 -6.40 -3.66 -7.21
CA ALA A 47 -6.48 -2.50 -6.34
C ALA A 47 -5.95 -2.74 -4.92
N HIS A 48 -5.52 -3.96 -4.60
CA HIS A 48 -5.01 -4.32 -3.27
C HIS A 48 -3.49 -4.35 -3.23
N LEU A 49 -2.91 -3.86 -2.13
CA LEU A 49 -1.49 -3.95 -1.79
C LEU A 49 -1.35 -4.63 -0.44
N LYS A 50 -0.47 -5.62 -0.34
CA LYS A 50 -0.23 -6.33 0.92
C LYS A 50 1.23 -6.67 1.11
N GLY A 51 1.76 -6.50 2.32
CA GLY A 51 3.13 -6.90 2.63
C GLY A 51 3.62 -6.38 3.97
N THR A 52 4.93 -6.46 4.14
CA THR A 52 5.63 -6.04 5.36
C THR A 52 6.82 -5.18 4.98
N LEU A 53 6.95 -4.03 5.63
CA LEU A 53 8.12 -3.16 5.54
C LEU A 53 8.96 -3.31 6.81
N LEU A 54 10.27 -3.15 6.69
CA LEU A 54 11.21 -3.28 7.81
C LEU A 54 11.70 -1.90 8.24
N GLY A 55 11.69 -1.66 9.54
CA GLY A 55 12.20 -0.41 10.12
C GLY A 55 13.67 -0.17 9.77
N LEU A 56 13.97 1.06 9.36
CA LEU A 56 15.34 1.49 9.05
C LEU A 56 16.13 1.82 10.31
N ASP A 57 15.46 2.47 11.27
CA ASP A 57 16.09 2.98 12.49
C ASP A 57 16.13 1.90 13.60
N ASP A 58 15.15 1.00 13.62
CA ASP A 58 15.00 -0.04 14.65
C ASP A 58 15.00 -1.46 14.05
N LYS A 59 16.16 -2.11 14.15
CA LYS A 59 16.38 -3.48 13.64
C LYS A 59 15.49 -4.47 14.38
N GLY A 60 14.39 -4.87 13.74
CA GLY A 60 13.44 -5.86 14.27
C GLY A 60 11.99 -5.41 14.22
N VAL A 61 11.74 -4.10 14.04
CA VAL A 61 10.39 -3.57 13.88
C VAL A 61 9.88 -3.87 12.47
N LYS A 62 8.64 -4.34 12.41
CA LYS A 62 7.95 -4.69 11.16
C LYS A 62 6.65 -3.91 11.06
N TYR A 63 6.38 -3.38 9.87
CA TYR A 63 5.18 -2.63 9.54
C TYR A 63 4.35 -3.46 8.56
N GLU A 64 3.27 -4.04 9.06
CA GLU A 64 2.37 -4.91 8.29
C GLU A 64 1.24 -4.08 7.69
N LEU A 65 1.05 -4.18 6.37
CA LEU A 65 0.11 -3.37 5.60
C LEU A 65 -0.81 -4.25 4.76
N ASP A 66 -2.11 -3.98 4.82
CA ASP A 66 -3.13 -4.50 3.91
C ASP A 66 -4.00 -3.33 3.44
N ILE A 67 -3.77 -2.87 2.21
CA ILE A 67 -4.29 -1.60 1.66
C ILE A 67 -5.21 -1.92 0.49
N THR A 68 -6.36 -1.26 0.47
CA THR A 68 -7.27 -1.22 -0.69
C THR A 68 -7.28 0.18 -1.27
N LEU A 69 -6.99 0.28 -2.56
CA LEU A 69 -6.98 1.53 -3.31
C LEU A 69 -8.30 1.72 -4.05
N SER A 70 -8.71 2.97 -4.17
CA SER A 70 -9.79 3.38 -5.07
C SER A 70 -9.39 4.65 -5.82
N SER A 71 -10.27 5.17 -6.69
CA SER A 71 -9.96 6.38 -7.46
C SER A 71 -9.79 7.60 -6.54
N GLY A 72 -8.53 7.92 -6.20
CA GLY A 72 -8.16 9.06 -5.37
C GLY A 72 -8.11 8.79 -3.86
N SER A 73 -8.52 7.60 -3.40
CA SER A 73 -8.54 7.26 -1.97
C SER A 73 -7.92 5.91 -1.66
N ALA A 74 -7.60 5.70 -0.39
CA ALA A 74 -7.09 4.43 0.12
C ALA A 74 -7.69 4.14 1.51
N SER A 75 -7.85 2.86 1.81
CA SER A 75 -8.13 2.36 3.16
C SER A 75 -7.13 1.26 3.49
N ALA A 76 -6.68 1.19 4.73
CA ALA A 76 -5.67 0.23 5.15
C ALA A 76 -5.97 -0.37 6.52
N ARG A 77 -5.51 -1.60 6.70
CA ARG A 77 -5.23 -2.21 7.99
C ARG A 77 -3.73 -2.15 8.22
N PHE A 78 -3.30 -1.60 9.35
CA PHE A 78 -1.90 -1.35 9.68
C PHE A 78 -1.56 -1.88 11.08
N LYS A 79 -0.38 -2.49 11.22
CA LYS A 79 0.10 -3.03 12.49
C LYS A 79 1.61 -2.89 12.57
N VAL A 80 2.09 -2.63 13.77
CA VAL A 80 3.51 -2.59 14.09
C VAL A 80 3.85 -3.76 15.01
N SER A 81 4.81 -4.59 14.59
CA SER A 81 5.31 -5.72 15.38
C SER A 81 6.72 -5.39 15.89
N PRO A 82 7.08 -5.72 17.14
CA PRO A 82 6.42 -6.68 18.04
C PRO A 82 5.48 -6.05 19.08
N GLU A 83 4.78 -4.96 18.78
CA GLU A 83 3.90 -4.34 19.78
C GLU A 83 2.80 -5.32 20.25
N LEU A 84 2.36 -5.12 21.50
CA LEU A 84 1.48 -6.03 22.24
C LEU A 84 0.04 -6.08 21.70
N ASP A 85 -0.38 -5.07 20.93
CA ASP A 85 -1.72 -5.06 20.36
C ASP A 85 -1.73 -5.89 19.07
N GLU A 86 -2.50 -6.97 19.10
CA GLU A 86 -2.51 -7.93 18.00
C GLU A 86 -3.38 -7.48 16.82
N GLU A 87 -4.24 -6.48 17.04
CA GLU A 87 -5.20 -6.00 16.05
C GLU A 87 -4.57 -5.00 15.07
N LEU A 88 -4.92 -5.14 13.79
CA LEU A 88 -4.58 -4.13 12.80
C LEU A 88 -5.53 -2.93 12.94
N GLU A 89 -4.96 -1.76 13.13
CA GLU A 89 -5.64 -0.47 13.14
C GLU A 89 -6.19 -0.12 11.76
N ASN A 90 -7.35 0.53 11.73
CA ASN A 90 -7.96 0.97 10.49
C ASN A 90 -7.55 2.42 10.18
N LEU A 91 -7.00 2.64 8.99
CA LEU A 91 -6.68 3.97 8.48
C LEU A 91 -7.36 4.22 7.15
N SER A 92 -7.58 5.50 6.84
CA SER A 92 -8.10 5.91 5.54
C SER A 92 -7.42 7.20 5.07
N GLY A 93 -7.49 7.47 3.77
CA GLY A 93 -6.98 8.71 3.23
C GLY A 93 -6.89 8.70 1.72
N THR A 94 -5.81 9.26 1.19
CA THR A 94 -5.69 9.56 -0.25
C THR A 94 -4.73 8.63 -0.96
N TYR A 95 -5.02 8.33 -2.22
CA TYR A 95 -4.11 7.66 -3.15
C TYR A 95 -3.94 8.52 -4.38
N ARG A 96 -2.69 8.74 -4.80
CA ARG A 96 -2.38 9.48 -6.02
C ARG A 96 -1.25 8.84 -6.79
N LYS A 97 -1.38 8.90 -8.11
CA LYS A 97 -0.33 8.55 -9.07
C LYS A 97 0.06 9.83 -9.80
N LEU A 98 1.30 10.26 -9.62
CA LEU A 98 1.84 11.47 -10.21
C LEU A 98 2.78 11.07 -11.35
N THR A 99 2.39 11.40 -12.58
CA THR A 99 3.32 11.36 -13.73
C THR A 99 4.16 12.63 -13.68
N HIS A 100 5.48 12.53 -13.46
CA HIS A 100 6.31 13.73 -13.59
C HIS A 100 6.28 14.21 -15.05
N ALA A 101 6.12 15.51 -15.25
CA ALA A 101 6.38 16.14 -16.54
C ALA A 101 7.92 16.17 -16.77
N GLY A 102 8.51 15.07 -17.24
CA GLY A 102 9.95 14.98 -17.51
C GLY A 102 10.59 13.60 -17.29
N ARG A 103 11.91 13.59 -17.06
CA ARG A 103 12.79 12.40 -17.04
C ARG A 103 12.82 11.59 -15.74
N LEU A 104 12.05 11.96 -14.71
CA LEU A 104 12.22 11.44 -13.34
C LEU A 104 11.30 10.26 -12.98
N GLY A 105 10.67 9.62 -13.96
CA GLY A 105 9.78 8.48 -13.73
C GLY A 105 8.41 8.89 -13.20
N CYS A 106 7.67 7.91 -12.70
CA CYS A 106 6.35 8.08 -12.12
C CYS A 106 6.42 7.84 -10.62
N ILE A 107 5.54 8.53 -9.89
CA ILE A 107 5.46 8.44 -8.43
C ILE A 107 4.07 7.93 -8.05
N GLU A 108 4.02 7.06 -7.05
CA GLU A 108 2.78 6.69 -6.37
C GLU A 108 2.91 7.03 -4.89
N GLU A 109 1.84 7.63 -4.36
CA GLU A 109 1.76 8.04 -2.98
C GLU A 109 0.43 7.60 -2.37
N ILE A 110 0.52 7.11 -1.14
CA ILE A 110 -0.63 6.77 -0.30
C ILE A 110 -0.44 7.49 1.03
N GLN A 111 -1.43 8.26 1.45
CA GLN A 111 -1.42 8.97 2.72
C GLN A 111 -2.62 8.51 3.53
N LEU A 112 -2.38 7.92 4.69
CA LEU A 112 -3.36 7.28 5.55
C LEU A 112 -3.31 7.93 6.93
N ILE A 113 -4.48 8.12 7.54
CA ILE A 113 -4.60 8.74 8.86
C ILE A 113 -5.71 8.06 9.66
N ASN A 114 -5.53 8.01 10.98
CA ASN A 114 -6.58 7.74 11.96
C ASN A 114 -6.53 8.81 13.08
N GLN A 115 -7.09 8.53 14.25
CA GLN A 115 -7.13 9.50 15.35
C GLN A 115 -5.75 9.79 15.98
N TYR A 116 -4.78 8.88 15.85
CA TYR A 116 -3.51 8.94 16.59
C TYR A 116 -2.26 8.84 15.70
N GLU A 117 -2.44 8.50 14.42
CA GLU A 117 -1.36 8.09 13.55
C GLU A 117 -1.52 8.62 12.14
N TYR A 118 -0.39 8.91 11.52
CA TYR A 118 -0.25 9.16 10.10
C TYR A 118 0.72 8.15 9.49
N VAL A 119 0.33 7.52 8.38
CA VAL A 119 1.15 6.60 7.59
C VAL A 119 1.24 7.12 6.16
N GLY A 120 2.44 7.54 5.76
CA GLY A 120 2.77 7.93 4.40
C GLY A 120 3.56 6.84 3.69
N LEU A 121 3.13 6.45 2.51
CA LEU A 121 3.80 5.49 1.64
C LEU A 121 4.15 6.15 0.32
N PHE A 122 5.37 5.90 -0.15
CA PHE A 122 5.93 6.49 -1.36
C PHE A 122 6.70 5.46 -2.17
N ARG A 123 6.53 5.49 -3.49
CA ARG A 123 7.40 4.77 -4.43
C ARG A 123 7.65 5.55 -5.70
N GLU A 124 8.84 5.34 -6.26
CA GLU A 124 9.22 5.76 -7.61
C GLU A 124 9.26 4.52 -8.51
N PHE A 125 8.79 4.66 -9.74
CA PHE A 125 8.85 3.58 -10.73
C PHE A 125 8.94 4.16 -12.14
N LYS A 126 9.36 3.33 -13.10
CA LYS A 126 9.36 3.74 -14.51
C LYS A 126 7.93 3.83 -15.01
N CYS A 127 7.57 4.95 -15.64
CA CYS A 127 6.29 5.05 -16.33
C CYS A 127 6.24 3.99 -17.44
N GLU A 128 5.20 3.16 -17.43
CA GLU A 128 4.87 2.37 -18.62
C GLU A 128 4.33 3.35 -19.69
N PRO A 129 4.76 3.23 -20.96
CA PRO A 129 4.26 4.08 -22.05
C PRO A 129 2.78 3.88 -22.36
#